data_AF-A8WLT6-F1
#
_entry.id   AF-A8WLT6-F1
#
_cell.length_a   1.000
_cell.length_b   1.000
_cell.length_c   1.000
_cell.angle_alpha   90.00
_cell.angle_beta   90.00
_cell.angle_gamma   90.00
#
_symmetry.space_group_name_H-M   'P 1'
#
loop_
_entity.id
_entity.type
_entity.pdbx_description
1 polymer ?
#
loop_
_entity_poly.entity_id
_entity_poly.type
_entity_poly.pdbx_seq_one_letter_code
_entity_poly.pdbx_strand_id
1 'polypeptide(L)' 'MKLIICILVIFGCASAQLKNITAEAILKYHNDFRSSIAKGTYSTIKGLLPAASNMRKM' A
#
# COMPACT_ATOMS: atom_id res chain seq x y z
N MET A 1 -35.04 0.60 -17.40
CA MET A 1 -34.44 -0.39 -16.46
C MET A 1 -33.05 -0.88 -16.91
N LYS A 2 -32.85 -1.27 -18.18
CA LYS A 2 -31.57 -1.82 -18.68
C LYS A 2 -30.38 -0.84 -18.54
N LEU A 3 -30.57 0.44 -18.88
CA LEU A 3 -29.54 1.49 -18.79
C LEU A 3 -29.06 1.79 -17.35
N ILE A 4 -29.97 1.79 -16.38
CA ILE A 4 -29.65 2.08 -14.97
C ILE A 4 -28.78 0.96 -14.37
N ILE A 5 -29.07 -0.29 -14.73
CA ILE A 5 -28.29 -1.46 -14.29
C ILE A 5 -26.86 -1.38 -14.87
N CYS A 6 -26.71 -0.99 -16.14
CA CYS A 6 -25.39 -0.84 -16.76
C CYS A 6 -24.53 0.23 -16.05
N ILE A 7 -25.10 1.36 -15.67
CA ILE A 7 -24.37 2.44 -14.98
C ILE A 7 -23.91 1.98 -13.59
N LEU A 8 -24.76 1.28 -12.83
CA LEU A 8 -24.40 0.76 -11.51
C LEU A 8 -23.27 -0.27 -11.58
N VAL A 9 -23.26 -1.14 -12.60
CA VAL A 9 -22.20 -2.13 -12.80
C VAL A 9 -20.86 -1.45 -13.08
N ILE A 10 -20.83 -0.44 -13.94
CA ILE A 10 -19.60 0.29 -14.28
C ILE A 10 -19.06 1.02 -13.04
N PHE A 11 -19.94 1.69 -12.28
CA PHE A 11 -19.53 2.42 -11.08
C PHE A 11 -19.01 1.49 -9.98
N GLY A 12 -19.64 0.33 -9.79
CA GLY A 12 -19.16 -0.70 -8.85
C GLY A 12 -17.80 -1.28 -9.25
N CYS A 13 -17.61 -1.54 -10.55
CA CYS A 13 -16.34 -2.08 -11.07
C CYS A 13 -15.18 -1.07 -10.92
N ALA A 14 -15.42 0.20 -11.26
CA ALA A 14 -14.43 1.27 -11.08
C ALA A 14 -14.05 1.47 -9.60
N SER A 15 -15.02 1.40 -8.70
CA SER A 15 -14.80 1.54 -7.25
C SER A 15 -13.97 0.38 -6.68
N ALA A 16 -14.23 -0.86 -7.12
CA ALA A 16 -13.46 -2.04 -6.73
C ALA A 16 -12.01 -1.98 -7.26
N GLN A 17 -11.84 -1.54 -8.50
CA GLN A 17 -10.51 -1.40 -9.12
C GLN A 17 -9.68 -0.33 -8.40
N LEU A 18 -10.28 0.82 -8.07
CA LEU A 18 -9.61 1.86 -7.29
C LEU A 18 -9.18 1.34 -5.91
N LYS A 19 -10.07 0.62 -5.22
CA LYS A 19 -9.77 0.02 -3.91
C LYS A 19 -8.57 -0.92 -3.96
N ASN A 20 -8.45 -1.74 -5.01
CA ASN A 20 -7.33 -2.68 -5.17
C ASN A 20 -6.01 -1.93 -5.42
N ILE A 21 -6.01 -0.95 -6.33
CA ILE A 21 -4.83 -0.13 -6.63
C ILE A 21 -4.35 0.62 -5.38
N THR A 22 -5.27 1.22 -4.62
CA THR A 22 -4.93 1.93 -3.40
C THR A 22 -4.38 0.98 -2.32
N ALA A 23 -4.96 -0.20 -2.15
CA ALA A 23 -4.48 -1.17 -1.17
C ALA A 23 -3.07 -1.68 -1.52
N GLU A 24 -2.81 -1.99 -2.78
CA GLU A 24 -1.48 -2.41 -3.25
C GLU A 24 -0.42 -1.31 -3.08
N ALA A 25 -0.78 -0.06 -3.41
CA ALA A 25 0.10 1.08 -3.22
C ALA A 25 0.46 1.29 -1.73
N ILE A 26 -0.53 1.18 -0.84
CA ILE A 26 -0.32 1.28 0.62
C ILE A 26 0.58 0.16 1.11
N LEU A 27 0.31 -1.09 0.70
CA LEU A 27 1.14 -2.25 1.08
C LEU A 27 2.57 -2.11 0.59
N LYS A 28 2.75 -1.64 -0.65
CA LYS A 28 4.07 -1.41 -1.24
C LYS A 28 4.82 -0.34 -0.44
N TYR A 29 4.19 0.81 -0.19
CA TYR A 29 4.82 1.89 0.58
C TYR A 29 5.27 1.43 1.97
N HIS A 30 4.41 0.72 2.70
CA HIS A 30 4.75 0.20 4.03
C HIS A 30 5.87 -0.83 3.98
N ASN A 31 5.86 -1.74 3.00
CA ASN A 31 6.91 -2.75 2.87
C ASN A 31 8.26 -2.14 2.47
N ASP A 32 8.27 -1.12 1.60
CA ASP A 32 9.48 -0.39 1.21
C ASP A 32 10.07 0.36 2.43
N PHE A 33 9.21 0.99 3.23
CA PHE A 33 9.60 1.64 4.48
C PHE A 33 10.16 0.64 5.51
N ARG A 34 9.48 -0.49 5.73
CA ARG A 34 9.97 -1.55 6.62
C ARG A 34 11.31 -2.12 6.14
N SER A 35 11.52 -2.23 4.83
CA SER A 35 12.79 -2.67 4.27
C SER A 35 13.92 -1.67 4.49
N SER A 36 13.67 -0.36 4.40
CA SER A 36 14.71 0.65 4.64
C SER A 36 15.15 0.68 6.11
N ILE A 37 14.21 0.47 7.03
CA ILE A 37 14.51 0.28 8.46
C ILE A 37 15.28 -1.02 8.68
N ALA A 38 14.85 -2.14 8.09
CA ALA A 38 15.51 -3.43 8.26
C ALA A 38 16.98 -3.39 7.80
N LYS A 39 17.27 -2.66 6.73
CA LYS A 39 18.64 -2.44 6.21
C LYS A 39 19.44 -1.43 7.03
N GLY A 40 18.81 -0.75 7.99
CA GLY A 40 19.45 0.31 8.78
C GLY A 40 19.81 1.54 7.95
N THR A 41 19.14 1.80 6.83
CA THR A 41 19.44 2.97 5.97
C THR A 41 18.53 4.16 6.23
N TYR A 42 17.59 4.03 7.17
CA TYR A 42 16.61 5.06 7.45
C TYR A 42 17.10 6.02 8.54
N SER A 43 17.23 7.31 8.21
CA SER A 43 17.61 8.36 9.16
C SER A 43 16.41 9.07 9.76
N THR A 44 16.47 9.33 11.05
CA THR A 44 15.55 10.18 11.79
C THR A 44 16.26 11.46 12.26
N ILE A 45 15.51 12.40 12.82
CA ILE A 45 16.07 13.63 13.44
C ILE A 45 17.08 13.27 14.54
N LYS A 46 16.95 12.09 15.17
CA LYS A 46 17.82 11.59 16.23
C LYS A 46 18.97 10.70 15.72
N GLY A 47 19.12 10.56 14.41
CA GLY A 47 20.12 9.70 13.77
C GLY A 47 19.53 8.47 13.07
N LEU A 48 20.42 7.58 12.63
CA LEU A 48 20.08 6.37 11.88
C LEU A 48 19.34 5.36 12.77
N LEU A 49 18.24 4.79 12.28
CA LEU A 49 17.61 3.65 12.95
C LEU A 49 18.52 2.42 12.85
N PRO A 50 18.62 1.60 13.92
CA PRO A 50 19.38 0.37 13.86
C PRO A 50 18.75 -0.61 12.88
N ALA A 51 19.59 -1.42 12.22
CA ALA A 51 19.12 -2.51 11.38
C ALA A 51 18.27 -3.50 12.19
N ALA A 52 17.20 -4.00 11.60
CA ALA A 52 16.26 -4.90 12.26
C ALA A 52 16.31 -6.29 11.63
N SER A 53 16.63 -7.31 12.43
CA SER A 53 16.54 -8.72 12.04
C SER A 53 15.08 -9.21 12.05
N ASN A 54 14.71 -10.08 11.10
CA ASN A 54 13.38 -10.71 11.01
C ASN A 54 12.19 -9.74 10.81
N MET A 55 12.41 -8.62 10.12
CA MET A 55 11.32 -7.69 9.73
C MET A 55 10.36 -8.37 8.74
N ARG A 56 9.11 -8.62 9.16
CA ARG A 56 8.11 -9.33 8.34
C ARG A 56 7.49 -8.43 7.28
N LYS A 57 7.10 -9.00 6.13
CA LYS A 57 6.27 -8.32 5.14
C LYS A 57 4.82 -8.22 5.64
N MET A 58 4.16 -7.11 5.33
CA MET A 58 2.70 -6.99 5.45
C MET A 58 2.02 -7.71 4.31
#